data_AF-A0A0L7R3E3-F1
#
_entry.id   AF-A0A0L7R3E3-F1
#
_cell.length_a   1.000
_cell.length_b   1.000
_cell.length_c   1.000
_cell.angle_alpha   90.00
_cell.angle_beta   90.00
_cell.angle_gamma   90.00
#
_symmetry.space_group_name_H-M   'P 1'
#
loop_
_entity.id
_entity.type
_entity.pdbx_description
1 polymer ?
#
loop_
_entity_poly.entity_id
_entity_poly.type
_entity_poly.pdbx_seq_one_letter_code
_entity_poly.pdbx_strand_id
1 'polypeptide(L)'
;MAGSEEVLEGFICPICMTDLKTPHQLTKHFEDFHNDDTEILKSLKDLFGKAKKKILKQDEISESFAVSIPSTTRHCSPELNWGPQEIGATKSHTKYFKEIRNMRLERYSTETNKLLIRLDKLLNNLPTDPVDRKVHERTIVPWIDEKDVKLCPSCAKSFHVARRKHHCRLCGAVMCNNCTIFLSLQDARKMTNPVSVQDDSAVSPTSERPIAERIVRAGIGLTKLARSPSSGSLNSVLSLVNDSAGSEQHFRICTHCANLLDAREKQKAKHFDKPIVCQFYEKMKTYMAEASQHVKMYNKMWESLNEGESTYNLEDAQALKIKIGKLGENIDLISQRISVLGTRCVENPPQEQELRLHHMVRLSAVNFLKDELLSIQSLPSTERYEELQNERQKRLEARIAYERQLEEEQRERSKEQRKKEIWNLEVSPSTKENQPTVVLNQSHGWGPSTVTPMMPSSMDPIIEQMSNLRAYIKQARADCRYDEVATLESNLKELQSAYFTMKQSNNSDE
;
A
#
# COMPACT_ATOMS: atom_id res chain seq x y z
N MET A 1 -36.71 -42.27 -16.62
CA MET A 1 -35.75 -42.05 -17.71
C MET A 1 -35.68 -40.55 -17.92
N ALA A 2 -34.62 -39.92 -17.40
CA ALA A 2 -34.38 -38.49 -17.55
C ALA A 2 -33.70 -38.26 -18.91
N GLY A 3 -34.26 -37.35 -19.70
CA GLY A 3 -33.72 -36.95 -21.00
C GLY A 3 -32.40 -36.22 -20.84
N SER A 4 -31.41 -36.62 -21.64
CA SER A 4 -30.11 -35.98 -21.77
C SER A 4 -30.28 -34.56 -22.33
N GLU A 5 -29.96 -33.54 -21.53
CA GLU A 5 -29.65 -32.20 -22.04
C GLU A 5 -28.38 -32.32 -22.90
N GLU A 6 -28.51 -32.09 -24.21
CA GLU A 6 -27.36 -31.98 -25.11
C GLU A 6 -26.53 -30.76 -24.72
N VAL A 7 -25.30 -31.01 -24.25
CA VAL A 7 -24.31 -29.96 -24.05
C VAL A 7 -23.92 -29.41 -25.42
N LEU A 8 -24.33 -28.17 -25.70
CA LEU A 8 -23.97 -27.47 -26.92
C LEU A 8 -22.52 -26.95 -26.81
N GLU A 9 -21.57 -27.70 -27.37
CA GLU A 9 -20.15 -27.32 -27.44
C GLU A 9 -19.82 -26.73 -28.82
N GLY A 10 -19.28 -25.51 -28.88
CA GLY A 10 -18.94 -24.85 -30.16
C GLY A 10 -18.74 -23.34 -30.09
N PHE A 11 -18.60 -22.69 -31.25
CA PHE A 11 -18.45 -21.22 -31.37
C PHE A 11 -19.82 -20.55 -31.43
N ILE A 12 -20.50 -20.51 -30.28
CA ILE A 12 -21.89 -20.05 -30.17
C ILE A 12 -21.93 -18.58 -29.78
N CYS A 13 -22.76 -17.79 -30.47
CA CYS A 13 -23.00 -16.40 -30.12
C CYS A 13 -23.73 -16.30 -28.77
N PRO A 14 -23.19 -15.61 -27.74
CA PRO A 14 -23.78 -15.58 -26.40
C PRO A 14 -25.05 -14.72 -26.30
N ILE A 15 -25.34 -13.91 -27.33
CA ILE A 15 -26.51 -13.02 -27.35
C ILE A 15 -27.72 -13.73 -27.98
N CYS A 16 -27.52 -14.44 -29.09
CA CYS A 16 -28.60 -15.07 -29.85
C CYS A 16 -28.50 -16.61 -29.93
N MET A 17 -27.53 -17.21 -29.25
CA MET A 17 -27.28 -18.67 -29.18
C MET A 17 -27.09 -19.36 -30.54
N THR A 18 -26.63 -18.62 -31.55
CA THR A 18 -26.36 -19.18 -32.89
C THR A 18 -24.97 -19.82 -32.93
N ASP A 19 -24.87 -21.10 -33.34
CA ASP A 19 -23.58 -21.76 -33.57
C ASP A 19 -22.95 -21.31 -34.89
N LEU A 20 -21.77 -20.70 -34.79
CA LEU A 20 -21.07 -20.07 -35.90
C LEU A 20 -19.83 -20.86 -36.33
N LYS A 21 -19.66 -22.10 -35.82
CA LYS A 21 -18.70 -23.16 -36.23
C LYS A 21 -17.21 -22.81 -36.23
N THR A 22 -16.83 -21.53 -36.35
CA THR A 22 -15.47 -21.02 -36.43
C THR A 22 -15.35 -19.69 -35.68
N PRO A 23 -14.18 -19.39 -35.09
CA PRO A 23 -13.96 -18.13 -34.38
C PRO A 23 -14.15 -16.89 -35.27
N HIS A 24 -13.77 -17.00 -36.55
CA HIS A 24 -13.87 -15.89 -37.51
C HIS A 24 -15.31 -15.54 -37.85
N GLN A 25 -16.18 -16.54 -37.97
CA GLN A 25 -17.61 -16.33 -38.24
C GLN A 25 -18.35 -15.81 -36.99
N LEU A 26 -17.96 -16.27 -35.80
CA LEU A 26 -18.43 -15.70 -34.53
C LEU A 26 -18.08 -14.22 -34.40
N THR A 27 -16.83 -13.88 -34.69
CA THR A 27 -16.34 -12.50 -34.63
C THR A 27 -17.06 -11.61 -35.65
N LYS A 28 -17.21 -12.09 -36.88
CA LYS A 28 -17.91 -11.36 -37.94
C LYS A 28 -19.40 -11.16 -37.63
N HIS A 29 -20.08 -12.20 -37.15
CA HIS A 29 -21.48 -12.10 -36.73
C HIS A 29 -21.67 -11.08 -35.60
N PHE A 30 -20.76 -11.05 -34.63
CA PHE A 30 -20.81 -10.07 -33.55
C PHE A 30 -20.61 -8.63 -34.06
N GLU A 31 -19.70 -8.43 -35.02
CA GLU A 31 -19.45 -7.12 -35.63
C GLU A 31 -20.57 -6.65 -36.57
N ASP A 32 -21.26 -7.58 -37.23
CA ASP A 32 -22.31 -7.27 -38.21
C ASP A 32 -23.72 -7.14 -37.58
N PHE A 33 -24.00 -7.83 -36.46
CA PHE A 33 -25.35 -7.93 -35.89
C PHE A 33 -25.50 -7.37 -34.46
N HIS A 34 -24.41 -6.99 -33.78
CA HIS A 34 -24.42 -6.52 -32.38
C HIS A 34 -23.61 -5.24 -32.15
N ASN A 35 -23.48 -4.40 -33.19
CA ASN A 35 -22.59 -3.25 -33.21
C ASN A 35 -23.35 -1.92 -33.26
N ASP A 36 -24.00 -1.57 -32.16
CA ASP A 36 -24.58 -0.24 -31.96
C ASP A 36 -23.56 0.68 -31.26
N ASP A 37 -23.30 1.85 -31.87
CA ASP A 37 -22.43 2.98 -31.48
C ASP A 37 -20.91 2.92 -31.79
N THR A 38 -20.59 3.17 -33.06
CA THR A 38 -19.23 3.19 -33.64
C THR A 38 -18.30 4.33 -33.25
N GLU A 39 -18.76 5.43 -32.63
CA GLU A 39 -17.87 6.59 -32.33
C GLU A 39 -17.28 6.57 -30.92
N ILE A 40 -18.04 6.16 -29.90
CA ILE A 40 -17.57 6.05 -28.52
C ILE A 40 -16.73 4.77 -28.35
N LEU A 41 -17.09 3.69 -29.05
CA LEU A 41 -16.37 2.43 -29.05
C LEU A 41 -15.02 2.50 -29.77
N LYS A 42 -14.78 3.39 -30.75
CA LYS A 42 -13.45 3.52 -31.40
C LYS A 42 -12.40 4.07 -30.44
N SER A 43 -12.74 5.08 -29.65
CA SER A 43 -11.87 5.64 -28.61
C SER A 43 -11.61 4.64 -27.47
N LEU A 44 -12.65 3.90 -27.06
CA LEU A 44 -12.56 2.89 -26.00
C LEU A 44 -11.90 1.57 -26.45
N LYS A 45 -12.05 1.16 -27.71
CA LYS A 45 -11.36 0.00 -28.33
C LYS A 45 -9.87 0.28 -28.50
N ASP A 46 -9.44 1.55 -28.58
CA ASP A 46 -8.03 1.93 -28.53
C ASP A 46 -7.46 2.01 -27.09
N LEU A 47 -8.27 2.42 -26.10
CA LEU A 47 -7.89 2.45 -24.68
C LEU A 47 -7.82 1.04 -24.07
N PHE A 48 -8.90 0.26 -24.18
CA PHE A 48 -8.94 -1.12 -23.70
C PHE A 48 -8.27 -2.10 -24.65
N GLY A 49 -8.19 -1.84 -25.97
CA GLY A 49 -7.58 -2.78 -26.91
C GLY A 49 -6.07 -2.90 -26.78
N LYS A 50 -5.36 -1.84 -26.33
CA LYS A 50 -3.91 -1.91 -26.05
C LYS A 50 -3.61 -2.72 -24.80
N ALA A 51 -4.42 -2.58 -23.75
CA ALA A 51 -4.34 -3.42 -22.56
C ALA A 51 -4.81 -4.86 -22.87
N LYS A 52 -5.97 -5.03 -23.49
CA LYS A 52 -6.60 -6.32 -23.85
C LYS A 52 -5.78 -7.13 -24.85
N LYS A 53 -5.24 -6.56 -25.95
CA LYS A 53 -4.34 -7.29 -26.88
C LYS A 53 -3.00 -7.67 -26.24
N LYS A 54 -2.54 -6.98 -25.20
CA LYS A 54 -1.26 -7.28 -24.53
C LYS A 54 -1.44 -8.24 -23.34
N ILE A 55 -2.61 -8.20 -22.71
CA ILE A 55 -3.03 -9.07 -21.60
C ILE A 55 -3.59 -10.41 -22.10
N LEU A 56 -4.29 -10.45 -23.25
CA LEU A 56 -4.79 -11.70 -23.87
C LEU A 56 -3.77 -12.37 -24.81
N LYS A 57 -2.73 -11.69 -25.30
CA LYS A 57 -1.65 -12.32 -26.07
C LYS A 57 -0.54 -12.91 -25.21
N GLN A 58 -0.68 -12.88 -23.89
CA GLN A 58 0.27 -13.55 -23.00
C GLN A 58 -0.10 -15.03 -22.82
N ASP A 59 -0.42 -15.70 -23.93
CA ASP A 59 -0.40 -17.16 -24.05
C ASP A 59 0.98 -17.67 -24.51
N GLU A 60 1.94 -16.77 -24.81
CA GLU A 60 3.36 -17.12 -24.79
C GLU A 60 3.94 -16.84 -23.40
N ILE A 61 3.55 -17.70 -22.45
CA ILE A 61 4.43 -18.03 -21.34
C ILE A 61 5.72 -18.53 -21.99
N SER A 62 6.80 -17.73 -21.96
CA SER A 62 8.10 -18.33 -22.20
C SER A 62 8.26 -19.47 -21.21
N GLU A 63 8.29 -20.69 -21.73
CA GLU A 63 8.73 -21.92 -21.06
C GLU A 63 10.16 -21.81 -20.47
N SER A 64 10.78 -20.63 -20.49
CA SER A 64 12.07 -20.35 -19.85
C SER A 64 12.03 -20.33 -18.32
N PHE A 65 10.84 -20.46 -17.70
CA PHE A 65 10.70 -20.77 -16.28
C PHE A 65 9.81 -22.01 -16.04
N ALA A 66 9.85 -22.97 -16.97
CA ALA A 66 9.67 -24.35 -16.54
C ALA A 66 10.66 -24.59 -15.39
N VAL A 67 10.15 -25.15 -14.30
CA VAL A 67 10.93 -25.57 -13.14
C VAL A 67 11.81 -26.75 -13.58
N SER A 68 12.84 -26.49 -14.37
CA SER A 68 13.98 -27.37 -14.53
C SER A 68 14.83 -27.19 -13.28
N ILE A 69 14.52 -27.99 -12.25
CA ILE A 69 15.42 -28.26 -11.14
C ILE A 69 16.78 -28.65 -11.76
N PRO A 70 17.83 -27.85 -11.62
CA PRO A 70 19.15 -28.27 -12.07
C PRO A 70 19.64 -29.31 -11.08
N SER A 71 19.67 -30.56 -11.51
CA SER A 71 20.32 -31.67 -10.84
C SER A 71 21.84 -31.48 -10.87
N THR A 72 22.34 -30.48 -10.16
CA THR A 72 23.77 -30.33 -9.85
C THR A 72 23.95 -29.73 -8.46
N THR A 73 24.13 -30.63 -7.49
CA THR A 73 25.07 -30.52 -6.36
C THR A 73 25.57 -29.11 -6.02
N ARG A 74 24.73 -28.31 -5.37
CA ARG A 74 25.17 -27.30 -4.40
C ARG A 74 24.33 -27.44 -3.17
N HIS A 75 24.99 -27.58 -2.03
CA HIS A 75 24.39 -27.70 -0.70
C HIS A 75 23.54 -26.47 -0.38
N CYS A 76 22.30 -26.47 -0.88
CA CYS A 76 21.23 -25.68 -0.31
C CYS A 76 20.88 -26.34 1.03
N SER A 77 20.83 -25.54 2.09
CA SER A 77 20.37 -25.94 3.42
C SER A 77 19.14 -26.85 3.30
N PRO A 78 18.97 -27.89 4.15
CA PRO A 78 17.88 -28.84 4.00
C PRO A 78 16.57 -28.07 4.07
N GLU A 79 15.91 -27.93 2.92
CA GLU A 79 14.52 -27.56 2.85
C GLU A 79 13.80 -28.58 3.72
N LEU A 80 13.17 -28.09 4.79
CA LEU A 80 12.31 -28.89 5.64
C LEU A 80 11.29 -29.56 4.70
N ASN A 81 11.47 -30.85 4.46
CA ASN A 81 10.52 -31.66 3.70
C ASN A 81 9.26 -31.79 4.56
N TRP A 82 8.25 -30.99 4.24
CA TRP A 82 6.99 -30.93 5.00
C TRP A 82 6.08 -32.15 4.77
N GLY A 83 6.51 -33.13 3.96
CA GLY A 83 5.74 -34.32 3.63
C GLY A 83 4.53 -34.02 2.73
N PRO A 84 3.79 -35.06 2.28
CA PRO A 84 2.54 -34.88 1.56
C PRO A 84 1.52 -34.17 2.46
N GLN A 85 0.95 -33.05 1.99
CA GLN A 85 -0.03 -32.27 2.75
C GLN A 85 -1.44 -32.66 2.29
N GLU A 86 -2.27 -33.16 3.21
CA GLU A 86 -3.67 -33.48 2.93
C GLU A 86 -4.49 -32.19 2.75
N ILE A 87 -5.51 -32.25 1.87
CA ILE A 87 -6.45 -31.15 1.64
C ILE A 87 -7.10 -30.76 2.98
N GLY A 88 -6.88 -29.51 3.41
CA GLY A 88 -7.54 -28.93 4.59
C GLY A 88 -6.68 -28.71 5.83
N ALA A 89 -5.43 -29.20 5.90
CA ALA A 89 -4.56 -29.01 7.07
C ALA A 89 -3.44 -27.98 6.80
N THR A 90 -3.69 -26.71 7.13
CA THR A 90 -2.65 -25.66 7.11
C THR A 90 -2.03 -25.50 8.51
N LYS A 91 -0.73 -25.77 8.66
CA LYS A 91 0.02 -25.54 9.90
C LYS A 91 1.09 -24.46 9.69
N SER A 92 0.99 -23.35 10.42
CA SER A 92 1.94 -22.24 10.34
C SER A 92 3.06 -22.38 11.37
N HIS A 93 4.30 -22.49 10.91
CA HIS A 93 5.50 -22.50 11.78
C HIS A 93 6.07 -21.11 12.06
N THR A 94 5.41 -20.05 11.57
CA THR A 94 5.86 -18.67 11.70
C THR A 94 6.01 -18.24 13.16
N LYS A 95 5.12 -18.69 14.06
CA LYS A 95 5.22 -18.37 15.49
C LYS A 95 6.49 -18.94 16.12
N TYR A 96 6.72 -20.24 15.94
CA TYR A 96 7.91 -20.92 16.44
C TYR A 96 9.21 -20.31 15.86
N PHE A 97 9.24 -20.04 14.55
CA PHE A 97 10.36 -19.35 13.92
C PHE A 97 10.63 -17.98 14.55
N LYS A 98 9.58 -17.17 14.77
CA LYS A 98 9.69 -15.85 15.40
C LYS A 98 10.23 -15.94 16.82
N GLU A 99 9.78 -16.90 17.62
CA GLU A 99 10.28 -17.11 18.99
C GLU A 99 11.79 -17.39 19.00
N ILE A 100 12.25 -18.36 18.21
CA ILE A 100 13.68 -18.70 18.10
C ILE A 100 14.49 -17.52 17.56
N ARG A 101 13.97 -16.82 16.54
CA ARG A 101 14.62 -15.64 15.97
C ARG A 101 14.73 -14.51 16.97
N ASN A 102 13.65 -14.22 17.71
CA ASN A 102 13.58 -13.13 18.68
C ASN A 102 14.58 -13.35 19.81
N MET A 103 14.66 -14.57 20.35
CA MET A 103 15.67 -14.92 21.37
C MET A 103 17.10 -14.65 20.90
N ARG A 104 17.41 -14.96 19.62
CA ARG A 104 18.73 -14.67 19.04
C ARG A 104 18.95 -13.17 18.85
N LEU A 105 17.98 -12.46 18.29
CA LEU A 105 18.06 -11.01 18.06
C LEU A 105 18.17 -10.22 19.36
N GLU A 106 17.44 -10.64 20.39
CA GLU A 106 17.47 -10.01 21.71
C GLU A 106 18.86 -10.08 22.32
N ARG A 107 19.53 -11.23 22.24
CA ARG A 107 20.93 -11.37 22.68
C ARG A 107 21.86 -10.35 21.99
N TYR A 108 21.80 -10.26 20.67
CA TYR A 108 22.60 -9.29 19.91
C TYR A 108 22.26 -7.84 20.26
N SER A 109 20.96 -7.54 20.43
CA SER A 109 20.46 -6.21 20.81
C SER A 109 20.96 -5.80 22.19
N THR A 110 20.83 -6.67 23.19
CA THR A 110 21.30 -6.43 24.55
C THR A 110 22.81 -6.23 24.61
N GLU A 111 23.58 -7.08 23.93
CA GLU A 111 25.04 -6.96 23.87
C GLU A 111 25.45 -5.64 23.20
N THR A 112 24.84 -5.28 22.07
CA THR A 112 25.15 -4.04 21.34
C THR A 112 24.73 -2.78 22.10
N ASN A 113 23.55 -2.77 22.72
CA ASN A 113 23.06 -1.65 23.54
C ASN A 113 23.98 -1.38 24.72
N LYS A 114 24.50 -2.43 25.38
CA LYS A 114 25.51 -2.28 26.43
C LYS A 114 26.77 -1.60 25.91
N LEU A 115 27.24 -1.94 24.71
CA LEU A 115 28.42 -1.29 24.11
C LEU A 115 28.17 0.19 23.82
N LEU A 116 26.99 0.55 23.31
CA LEU A 116 26.65 1.94 23.01
C LEU A 116 26.52 2.80 24.24
N ILE A 117 25.87 2.30 25.29
CA ILE A 117 25.77 3.01 26.58
C ILE A 117 27.18 3.25 27.15
N ARG A 118 28.08 2.26 27.04
CA ARG A 118 29.47 2.43 27.46
C ARG A 118 30.21 3.42 26.58
N LEU A 119 30.04 3.34 25.26
CA LEU A 119 30.65 4.27 24.31
C LEU A 119 30.21 5.71 24.58
N ASP A 120 28.92 5.93 24.85
CA ASP A 120 28.37 7.24 25.22
C ASP A 120 28.97 7.76 26.53
N LYS A 121 29.03 6.92 27.58
CA LYS A 121 29.69 7.26 28.85
C LYS A 121 31.17 7.57 28.70
N LEU A 122 31.87 6.90 27.78
CA LEU A 122 33.28 7.19 27.48
C LEU A 122 33.44 8.54 26.77
N LEU A 123 32.48 8.94 25.95
CA LEU A 123 32.47 10.23 25.26
C LEU A 123 32.08 11.38 26.19
N ASN A 124 31.18 11.13 27.15
CA ASN A 124 30.72 12.12 28.10
C ASN A 124 31.86 12.57 29.03
N ASN A 125 32.09 13.89 29.08
CA ASN A 125 33.15 14.52 29.87
C ASN A 125 34.56 13.93 29.62
N LEU A 126 34.87 13.57 28.38
CA LEU A 126 36.15 12.97 28.01
C LEU A 126 37.34 13.90 28.40
N PRO A 127 38.22 13.47 29.33
CA PRO A 127 39.37 14.29 29.73
C PRO A 127 40.38 14.47 28.60
N THR A 128 40.99 15.66 28.54
CA THR A 128 42.05 15.97 27.56
C THR A 128 43.40 15.40 28.00
N ASP A 129 43.65 15.34 29.30
CA ASP A 129 44.86 14.74 29.86
C ASP A 129 44.86 13.21 29.70
N PRO A 130 45.97 12.60 29.22
CA PRO A 130 46.04 11.17 28.95
C PRO A 130 45.97 10.28 30.22
N VAL A 131 46.42 10.78 31.37
CA VAL A 131 46.36 10.06 32.65
C VAL A 131 44.91 10.03 33.15
N ASP A 132 44.26 11.19 33.20
CA ASP A 132 42.87 11.31 33.62
C ASP A 132 41.93 10.55 32.69
N ARG A 133 42.20 10.57 31.38
CA ARG A 133 41.45 9.78 30.40
C ARG A 133 41.54 8.29 30.67
N LYS A 134 42.73 7.78 31.03
CA LYS A 134 42.90 6.36 31.36
C LYS A 134 42.15 5.97 32.63
N VAL A 135 42.08 6.88 33.61
CA VAL A 135 41.28 6.69 34.82
C VAL A 135 39.80 6.66 34.46
N HIS A 136 39.32 7.64 33.68
CA HIS A 136 37.94 7.69 33.17
C HIS A 136 37.55 6.41 32.43
N GLU A 137 38.38 5.96 31.47
CA GLU A 137 38.15 4.73 30.71
C GLU A 137 37.97 3.49 31.61
N ARG A 138 38.77 3.39 32.69
CA ARG A 138 38.71 2.27 33.65
C ARG A 138 37.52 2.35 34.59
N THR A 139 37.10 3.56 34.97
CA THR A 139 35.90 3.77 35.80
C THR A 139 34.64 3.38 35.06
N ILE A 140 34.56 3.64 33.74
CA ILE A 140 33.39 3.28 32.93
C ILE A 140 33.37 1.79 32.58
N VAL A 141 34.53 1.21 32.25
CA VAL A 141 34.64 -0.20 31.87
C VAL A 141 35.74 -0.88 32.68
N PRO A 142 35.39 -1.81 33.60
CA PRO A 142 36.38 -2.60 34.33
C PRO A 142 37.23 -3.44 33.39
N TRP A 143 38.55 -3.30 33.49
CA TRP A 143 39.50 -4.05 32.66
C TRP A 143 39.87 -5.37 33.34
N ILE A 144 39.87 -6.44 32.56
CA ILE A 144 40.34 -7.75 33.04
C ILE A 144 41.84 -7.66 33.33
N ASP A 145 42.27 -8.23 34.46
CA ASP A 145 43.70 -8.30 34.79
C ASP A 145 44.43 -9.10 33.71
N GLU A 146 45.55 -8.57 33.24
CA GLU A 146 46.37 -9.21 32.24
C GLU A 146 46.87 -10.59 32.73
N LYS A 147 47.08 -10.78 34.04
CA LYS A 147 47.60 -12.03 34.61
C LYS A 147 46.68 -13.22 34.35
N ASP A 148 45.37 -12.97 34.31
CA ASP A 148 44.35 -14.01 34.16
C ASP A 148 44.17 -14.45 32.70
N VAL A 149 44.75 -13.69 31.75
CA VAL A 149 44.57 -13.94 30.31
C VAL A 149 45.86 -14.45 29.68
N LYS A 150 45.92 -15.77 29.44
CA LYS A 150 47.06 -16.44 28.79
C LYS A 150 46.98 -16.43 27.25
N LEU A 151 45.78 -16.51 26.70
CA LEU A 151 45.51 -16.58 25.26
C LEU A 151 44.59 -15.44 24.82
N CYS A 152 44.76 -14.94 23.60
CA CYS A 152 43.84 -13.94 23.04
C CYS A 152 42.45 -14.57 22.80
N PRO A 153 41.35 -14.04 23.37
CA PRO A 153 40.01 -14.64 23.25
C PRO A 153 39.48 -14.71 21.81
N SER A 154 39.96 -13.85 20.91
CA SER A 154 39.49 -13.81 19.51
C SER A 154 40.23 -14.77 18.58
N CYS A 155 41.54 -14.97 18.75
CA CYS A 155 42.33 -15.82 17.84
C CYS A 155 43.01 -17.02 18.51
N ALA A 156 42.78 -17.21 19.81
CA ALA A 156 43.36 -18.26 20.67
C ALA A 156 44.90 -18.30 20.74
N LYS A 157 45.61 -17.31 20.17
CA LYS A 157 47.09 -17.27 20.19
C LYS A 157 47.62 -16.79 21.55
N SER A 158 48.67 -17.45 22.04
CA SER A 158 49.36 -17.13 23.30
C SER A 158 50.05 -15.77 23.24
N PHE A 159 50.01 -15.03 24.35
CA PHE A 159 50.75 -13.78 24.49
C PHE A 159 52.24 -14.05 24.78
N HIS A 160 53.11 -13.20 24.23
CA HIS A 160 54.57 -13.23 24.44
C HIS A 160 55.15 -11.84 24.15
N VAL A 161 56.46 -11.64 24.30
CA VAL A 161 57.11 -10.31 24.21
C VAL A 161 56.75 -9.52 22.93
N ALA A 162 56.66 -10.22 21.78
CA ALA A 162 56.27 -9.62 20.50
C ALA A 162 54.74 -9.55 20.28
N ARG A 163 53.96 -10.38 20.95
CA ARG A 163 52.48 -10.32 20.94
C ARG A 163 51.99 -9.80 22.30
N ARG A 164 51.96 -8.48 22.41
CA ARG A 164 51.57 -7.77 23.63
C ARG A 164 50.05 -7.79 23.85
N LYS A 165 49.66 -7.53 25.10
CA LYS A 165 48.29 -7.46 25.60
C LYS A 165 47.74 -6.04 25.43
N HIS A 166 46.48 -5.93 25.02
CA HIS A 166 45.78 -4.66 24.84
C HIS A 166 44.33 -4.76 25.32
N HIS A 167 43.87 -3.82 26.13
CA HIS A 167 42.47 -3.77 26.57
C HIS A 167 41.56 -3.14 25.52
N CYS A 168 40.40 -3.76 25.30
CA CYS A 168 39.27 -3.15 24.62
C CYS A 168 38.60 -2.13 25.55
N ARG A 169 38.44 -0.89 25.10
CA ARG A 169 37.82 0.18 25.90
C ARG A 169 36.32 -0.02 26.12
N LEU A 170 35.64 -0.83 25.31
CA LEU A 170 34.18 -1.07 25.42
C LEU A 170 33.80 -2.29 26.25
N CYS A 171 34.62 -3.34 26.27
CA CYS A 171 34.31 -4.57 27.01
C CYS A 171 35.35 -4.95 28.06
N GLY A 172 36.50 -4.27 28.13
CA GLY A 172 37.54 -4.53 29.13
C GLY A 172 38.38 -5.77 28.86
N ALA A 173 38.07 -6.55 27.82
CA ALA A 173 38.79 -7.78 27.49
C ALA A 173 40.20 -7.52 26.94
N VAL A 174 41.12 -8.44 27.23
CA VAL A 174 42.52 -8.40 26.80
C VAL A 174 42.70 -9.10 25.45
N MET A 175 43.21 -8.37 24.47
CA MET A 175 43.33 -8.79 23.07
C MET A 175 44.75 -8.58 22.55
N CYS A 176 45.13 -9.29 21.48
CA CYS A 176 46.35 -8.98 20.75
C CYS A 176 46.11 -7.84 19.73
N ASN A 177 47.18 -7.20 19.26
CA ASN A 177 47.07 -6.04 18.35
C ASN A 177 46.22 -6.36 17.09
N ASN A 178 46.40 -7.54 16.50
CA ASN A 178 45.67 -7.96 15.29
C ASN A 178 44.17 -8.23 15.54
N CYS A 179 43.76 -8.35 16.80
CA CYS A 179 42.36 -8.54 17.21
C CYS A 179 41.75 -7.24 17.78
N THR A 180 42.46 -6.12 17.64
CA THR A 180 41.97 -4.79 18.01
C THR A 180 42.00 -3.85 16.83
N ILE A 181 41.10 -2.88 16.85
CA ILE A 181 41.05 -1.77 15.89
C ILE A 181 40.90 -0.46 16.66
N PHE A 182 41.11 0.67 15.98
CA PHE A 182 40.88 2.00 16.52
C PHE A 182 39.57 2.57 15.98
N LEU A 183 38.69 3.00 16.87
CA LEU A 183 37.46 3.71 16.58
C LEU A 183 37.69 5.20 16.79
N SER A 184 37.49 6.03 15.76
CA SER A 184 37.63 7.47 15.87
C SER A 184 36.59 8.07 16.82
N LEU A 185 36.92 9.17 17.50
CA LEU A 185 35.93 9.89 18.30
C LEU A 185 34.75 10.40 17.45
N GLN A 186 34.98 10.73 16.17
CA GLN A 186 33.92 11.18 15.27
C GLN A 186 32.90 10.07 15.01
N ASP A 187 33.37 8.87 14.65
CA ASP A 187 32.49 7.72 14.41
C ASP A 187 31.79 7.29 15.70
N ALA A 188 32.50 7.33 16.83
CA ALA A 188 31.93 7.04 18.13
C ALA A 188 30.72 7.96 18.44
N ARG A 189 30.87 9.27 18.23
CA ARG A 189 29.79 10.25 18.44
C ARG A 189 28.60 10.03 17.49
N LYS A 190 28.86 9.69 16.22
CA LYS A 190 27.79 9.36 15.26
C LYS A 190 26.98 8.14 15.70
N MET A 191 27.63 7.13 16.26
CA MET A 191 26.96 5.89 16.72
C MET A 191 26.07 6.09 17.95
N THR A 192 26.43 7.04 18.84
CA THR A 192 25.74 7.32 20.10
C THR A 192 24.70 8.43 20.00
N ASN A 193 24.79 9.34 19.03
CA ASN A 193 23.81 10.41 18.86
C ASN A 193 22.42 9.86 18.47
N PRO A 194 21.35 10.13 19.24
CA PRO A 194 19.98 9.78 18.86
C PRO A 194 19.41 10.64 17.72
N VAL A 195 20.04 11.78 17.40
CA VAL A 195 19.58 12.78 16.41
C VAL A 195 20.55 12.85 15.22
N SER A 196 20.45 11.91 14.29
CA SER A 196 20.91 12.11 12.89
C SER A 196 19.77 11.90 11.89
N VAL A 197 18.55 12.12 12.34
CA VAL A 197 17.40 12.34 11.46
C VAL A 197 17.28 13.86 11.34
N GLN A 198 17.46 14.39 10.13
CA GLN A 198 17.37 15.81 9.71
C GLN A 198 18.69 16.59 9.74
N ASP A 199 19.43 16.58 8.62
CA ASP A 199 19.61 17.75 7.73
C ASP A 199 20.77 17.46 6.75
N ASP A 200 20.45 16.92 5.56
CA ASP A 200 21.38 16.78 4.44
C ASP A 200 20.91 17.66 3.27
N SER A 201 20.51 18.91 3.56
CA SER A 201 20.38 19.97 2.56
C SER A 201 21.45 21.04 2.78
N ALA A 202 22.72 20.69 2.50
CA ALA A 202 23.70 21.57 1.85
C ALA A 202 25.14 21.06 1.98
N VAL A 203 25.56 20.05 1.20
CA VAL A 203 26.88 20.07 0.52
C VAL A 203 26.79 19.17 -0.74
N SER A 204 27.14 19.72 -1.90
CA SER A 204 27.25 19.03 -3.20
C SER A 204 28.39 18.00 -3.26
N PRO A 205 28.42 17.10 -4.26
CA PRO A 205 28.98 15.75 -4.16
C PRO A 205 30.45 15.69 -4.59
N THR A 206 31.30 15.03 -3.82
CA THR A 206 32.47 14.31 -4.37
C THR A 206 32.91 13.19 -3.43
N SER A 207 33.19 12.03 -4.03
CA SER A 207 33.86 10.86 -3.46
C SER A 207 33.04 9.95 -2.52
N GLU A 208 32.11 9.20 -3.10
CA GLU A 208 31.80 7.87 -2.56
C GLU A 208 33.05 6.98 -2.64
N ARG A 209 33.58 6.58 -1.50
CA ARG A 209 34.51 5.45 -1.40
C ARG A 209 33.98 4.42 -0.41
N PRO A 210 34.03 3.12 -0.72
CA PRO A 210 33.51 2.07 0.17
C PRO A 210 34.25 2.06 1.51
N ILE A 211 33.50 1.83 2.60
CA ILE A 211 33.96 1.83 4.00
C ILE A 211 35.06 0.77 4.29
N ALA A 212 35.33 -0.15 3.38
CA ALA A 212 36.32 -1.23 3.54
C ALA A 212 37.77 -0.73 3.73
N GLU A 213 38.09 0.52 3.37
CA GLU A 213 39.48 1.02 3.35
C GLU A 213 39.91 1.83 4.59
N ARG A 214 39.01 2.08 5.57
CA ARG A 214 39.31 2.93 6.75
C ARG A 214 39.94 2.20 7.96
N ILE A 215 40.23 0.91 7.86
CA ILE A 215 40.88 0.15 8.93
C ILE A 215 42.39 0.10 8.67
N VAL A 216 43.15 1.03 9.27
CA VAL A 216 44.61 0.94 9.27
C VAL A 216 45.04 -0.27 10.10
N ARG A 217 45.39 -1.37 9.41
CA ARG A 217 46.00 -2.55 10.00
C ARG A 217 47.48 -2.25 10.26
N ALA A 218 47.88 -2.20 11.52
CA ALA A 218 49.28 -2.01 11.89
C ALA A 218 50.15 -3.17 11.33
N GLY A 219 51.06 -2.85 10.40
CA GLY A 219 51.95 -3.81 9.74
C GLY A 219 53.39 -3.29 9.52
N ILE A 220 54.32 -3.87 10.29
CA ILE A 220 55.72 -4.31 10.03
C ILE A 220 56.61 -3.53 9.05
N GLY A 221 57.74 -3.02 9.56
CA GLY A 221 58.98 -2.72 8.81
C GLY A 221 60.23 -2.84 9.71
N LEU A 222 61.21 -3.68 9.31
CA LEU A 222 62.55 -3.86 9.91
C LEU A 222 63.43 -2.64 9.53
N THR A 223 64.32 -2.07 10.34
CA THR A 223 65.64 -2.57 10.78
C THR A 223 66.28 -1.65 11.85
N LYS A 224 66.90 -2.20 12.91
CA LYS A 224 68.29 -1.98 13.41
C LYS A 224 68.41 -2.34 14.89
N LEU A 225 69.44 -3.12 15.23
CA LEU A 225 69.75 -3.63 16.57
C LEU A 225 70.24 -2.53 17.53
N ALA A 226 69.78 -2.56 18.79
CA ALA A 226 70.53 -2.12 19.95
C ALA A 226 70.14 -2.96 21.18
N ARG A 227 71.16 -3.38 21.95
CA ARG A 227 71.11 -4.35 23.05
C ARG A 227 70.41 -3.79 24.29
N SER A 228 69.69 -4.67 25.01
CA SER A 228 69.11 -4.40 26.34
C SER A 228 70.17 -4.21 27.43
N PRO A 229 69.79 -3.55 28.53
CA PRO A 229 69.59 -4.30 29.77
C PRO A 229 68.18 -4.11 30.38
N SER A 230 67.76 -5.14 31.11
CA SER A 230 66.68 -5.20 32.10
C SER A 230 66.72 -4.01 33.07
N SER A 231 65.65 -3.49 33.67
CA SER A 231 64.35 -4.01 34.10
C SER A 231 63.47 -2.82 34.49
N GLY A 232 62.15 -2.86 34.21
CA GLY A 232 61.19 -1.93 34.80
C GLY A 232 60.45 -1.03 33.80
N SER A 233 59.17 -1.37 33.57
CA SER A 233 58.05 -0.46 33.30
C SER A 233 58.30 0.85 32.51
N LEU A 234 58.58 0.78 31.20
CA LEU A 234 58.55 1.96 30.31
C LEU A 234 57.95 1.70 28.92
N ASN A 235 56.85 0.94 28.85
CA ASN A 235 56.12 0.73 27.59
C ASN A 235 55.15 1.87 27.21
N SER A 236 55.21 3.04 27.86
CA SER A 236 54.22 4.12 27.66
C SER A 236 54.71 5.34 26.90
N VAL A 237 55.97 5.38 26.44
CA VAL A 237 56.54 6.58 25.81
C VAL A 237 56.72 6.45 24.29
N LEU A 238 56.61 5.23 23.73
CA LEU A 238 56.76 5.02 22.27
C LEU A 238 55.53 5.44 21.44
N SER A 239 54.48 5.99 22.08
CA SER A 239 53.36 6.62 21.36
C SER A 239 53.53 8.13 21.16
N LEU A 240 54.65 8.73 21.59
CA LEU A 240 54.86 10.18 21.55
C LEU A 240 55.81 10.67 20.45
N VAL A 241 56.36 9.79 19.61
CA VAL A 241 57.41 10.21 18.64
C VAL A 241 57.04 9.95 17.18
N ASN A 242 55.76 9.68 16.87
CA ASN A 242 55.37 9.55 15.47
C ASN A 242 53.90 9.91 15.21
N ASP A 243 53.51 11.17 15.45
CA ASP A 243 52.47 11.89 14.68
C ASP A 243 52.30 13.32 15.22
N SER A 244 53.08 14.26 14.68
CA SER A 244 52.99 15.70 14.98
C SER A 244 52.10 16.47 14.00
N ALA A 245 51.08 15.82 13.43
CA ALA A 245 50.10 16.47 12.55
C ALA A 245 48.69 15.91 12.82
N GLY A 246 47.92 16.61 13.67
CA GLY A 246 46.50 16.33 13.94
C GLY A 246 46.26 15.11 14.82
N SER A 247 46.29 15.27 16.14
CA SER A 247 46.01 14.20 17.10
C SER A 247 44.53 13.79 17.07
N GLU A 248 44.13 13.01 16.06
CA GLU A 248 42.87 12.30 16.14
C GLU A 248 42.92 11.37 17.35
N GLN A 249 42.00 11.57 18.27
CA GLN A 249 41.86 10.70 19.42
C GLN A 249 41.01 9.49 19.02
N HIS A 250 41.38 8.29 19.47
CA HIS A 250 40.66 7.06 19.15
C HIS A 250 40.44 6.18 20.38
N PHE A 251 39.39 5.37 20.36
CA PHE A 251 39.19 4.26 21.29
C PHE A 251 39.70 2.96 20.68
N ARG A 252 40.57 2.25 21.38
CA ARG A 252 40.96 0.90 20.97
C ARG A 252 39.87 -0.10 21.36
N ILE A 253 39.28 -0.77 20.40
CA ILE A 253 38.20 -1.74 20.60
C ILE A 253 38.58 -3.10 20.00
N CYS A 254 38.00 -4.19 20.51
CA CYS A 254 38.19 -5.51 19.92
C CYS A 254 37.34 -5.67 18.65
N THR A 255 37.74 -6.58 17.76
CA THR A 255 36.99 -6.91 16.53
C THR A 255 35.55 -7.33 16.80
N HIS A 256 35.28 -8.04 17.90
CA HIS A 256 33.93 -8.43 18.28
C HIS A 256 33.03 -7.21 18.58
N CYS A 257 33.49 -6.26 19.40
CA CYS A 257 32.75 -5.03 19.68
C CYS A 257 32.57 -4.19 18.41
N ALA A 258 33.59 -4.11 17.56
CA ALA A 258 33.50 -3.43 16.28
C ALA A 258 32.41 -4.02 15.38
N ASN A 259 32.37 -5.35 15.26
CA ASN A 259 31.37 -6.04 14.44
C ASN A 259 29.95 -5.83 14.95
N LEU A 260 29.74 -5.80 16.27
CA LEU A 260 28.43 -5.51 16.87
C LEU A 260 27.98 -4.06 16.57
N LEU A 261 28.88 -3.09 16.70
CA LEU A 261 28.58 -1.70 16.36
C LEU A 261 28.28 -1.52 14.86
N ASP A 262 29.11 -2.08 13.98
CA ASP A 262 28.93 -2.05 12.52
C ASP A 262 27.62 -2.75 12.09
N ALA A 263 27.29 -3.90 12.69
CA ALA A 263 26.03 -4.58 12.42
C ALA A 263 24.81 -3.71 12.76
N ARG A 264 24.86 -2.94 13.84
CA ARG A 264 23.79 -2.00 14.20
C ARG A 264 23.73 -0.82 13.25
N GLU A 265 24.85 -0.22 12.87
CA GLU A 265 24.83 0.91 11.93
C GLU A 265 24.28 0.47 10.56
N LYS A 266 24.64 -0.73 10.10
CA LYS A 266 24.00 -1.35 8.92
C LYS A 266 22.51 -1.59 9.12
N GLN A 267 22.07 -1.98 10.31
CA GLN A 267 20.65 -2.17 10.60
C GLN A 267 19.89 -0.83 10.64
N LYS A 268 20.49 0.23 11.18
CA LYS A 268 19.94 1.59 11.11
C LYS A 268 19.82 2.03 9.66
N ALA A 269 20.89 1.93 8.87
CA ALA A 269 20.89 2.29 7.45
C ALA A 269 19.76 1.56 6.69
N LYS A 270 19.64 0.23 6.87
CA LYS A 270 18.55 -0.57 6.28
C LYS A 270 17.13 -0.15 6.68
N HIS A 271 16.96 0.44 7.87
CA HIS A 271 15.64 0.95 8.28
C HIS A 271 15.27 2.23 7.53
N PHE A 272 16.26 3.01 7.08
CA PHE A 272 16.07 4.23 6.30
C PHE A 272 16.17 4.01 4.78
N ASP A 273 16.85 2.94 4.36
CA ASP A 273 16.96 2.53 2.96
C ASP A 273 15.67 1.82 2.51
N LYS A 274 14.60 2.60 2.27
CA LYS A 274 13.39 2.11 1.62
C LYS A 274 13.67 2.00 0.11
N PRO A 275 13.75 0.80 -0.48
CA PRO A 275 14.06 0.67 -1.89
C PRO A 275 12.97 1.35 -2.74
N ILE A 276 13.36 1.91 -3.89
CA ILE A 276 12.45 2.64 -4.78
C ILE A 276 11.26 1.78 -5.22
N VAL A 277 11.43 0.45 -5.31
CA VAL A 277 10.34 -0.50 -5.61
C VAL A 277 9.18 -0.40 -4.62
N CYS A 278 9.46 -0.13 -3.33
CA CYS A 278 8.42 0.02 -2.33
C CYS A 278 7.54 1.25 -2.61
N GLN A 279 8.14 2.36 -3.07
CA GLN A 279 7.38 3.56 -3.43
C GLN A 279 6.46 3.31 -4.62
N PHE A 280 6.96 2.61 -5.66
CA PHE A 280 6.14 2.21 -6.80
C PHE A 280 5.02 1.25 -6.38
N TYR A 281 5.33 0.24 -5.58
CA TYR A 281 4.37 -0.75 -5.12
C TYR A 281 3.25 -0.11 -4.28
N GLU A 282 3.59 0.77 -3.33
CA GLU A 282 2.61 1.48 -2.52
C GLU A 282 1.69 2.35 -3.38
N LYS A 283 2.25 3.11 -4.32
CA LYS A 283 1.47 3.92 -5.24
C LYS A 283 0.53 3.07 -6.11
N MET A 284 1.00 1.93 -6.59
CA MET A 284 0.17 0.97 -7.33
C MET A 284 -0.98 0.43 -6.47
N LYS A 285 -0.70 0.07 -5.21
CA LYS A 285 -1.71 -0.40 -4.25
C LYS A 285 -2.76 0.67 -3.94
N THR A 286 -2.38 1.94 -3.86
CA THR A 286 -3.33 3.06 -3.73
C THR A 286 -4.27 3.14 -4.93
N TYR A 287 -3.75 3.06 -6.16
CA TYR A 287 -4.60 3.05 -7.36
C TYR A 287 -5.51 1.81 -7.43
N MET A 288 -5.03 0.64 -7.00
CA MET A 288 -5.89 -0.56 -6.93
C MET A 288 -7.04 -0.35 -5.95
N ALA A 289 -6.78 0.19 -4.76
CA ALA A 289 -7.82 0.45 -3.77
C ALA A 289 -8.85 1.49 -4.27
N GLU A 290 -8.37 2.56 -4.91
CA GLU A 290 -9.23 3.58 -5.51
C GLU A 290 -10.08 2.98 -6.65
N ALA A 291 -9.49 2.15 -7.51
CA ALA A 291 -10.20 1.46 -8.58
C ALA A 291 -11.32 0.57 -8.02
N SER A 292 -11.03 -0.27 -7.02
CA SER A 292 -12.04 -1.13 -6.38
C SER A 292 -13.20 -0.33 -5.76
N GLN A 293 -12.93 0.85 -5.19
CA GLN A 293 -13.98 1.73 -4.67
C GLN A 293 -14.87 2.26 -5.80
N HIS A 294 -14.28 2.75 -6.88
CA HIS A 294 -15.03 3.25 -8.04
C HIS A 294 -15.81 2.14 -8.74
N VAL A 295 -15.27 0.92 -8.83
CA VAL A 295 -15.99 -0.24 -9.39
C VAL A 295 -17.25 -0.56 -8.58
N LYS A 296 -17.17 -0.54 -7.25
CA LYS A 296 -18.36 -0.73 -6.39
C LYS A 296 -19.43 0.32 -6.65
N MET A 297 -19.04 1.58 -6.77
CA MET A 297 -19.99 2.66 -7.06
C MET A 297 -20.58 2.52 -8.47
N TYR A 298 -19.75 2.19 -9.45
CA TYR A 298 -20.19 1.94 -10.82
C TYR A 298 -21.21 0.81 -10.89
N ASN A 299 -21.00 -0.31 -10.17
CA ASN A 299 -21.93 -1.42 -10.16
C ASN A 299 -23.30 -1.01 -9.59
N LYS A 300 -23.35 -0.21 -8.52
CA LYS A 300 -24.60 0.36 -8.02
C LYS A 300 -25.31 1.23 -9.05
N MET A 301 -24.57 2.12 -9.71
CA MET A 301 -25.13 2.98 -10.76
C MET A 301 -25.64 2.13 -11.93
N TRP A 302 -24.89 1.09 -12.32
CA TRP A 302 -25.26 0.18 -13.39
C TRP A 302 -26.54 -0.59 -13.07
N GLU A 303 -26.69 -1.13 -11.85
CA GLU A 303 -27.90 -1.82 -11.40
C GLU A 303 -29.13 -0.90 -11.48
N SER A 304 -29.04 0.29 -10.89
CA SER A 304 -30.12 1.29 -10.89
C SER A 304 -30.50 1.76 -12.31
N LEU A 305 -29.51 2.03 -13.16
CA LEU A 305 -29.76 2.42 -14.55
C LEU A 305 -30.39 1.28 -15.37
N ASN A 306 -29.97 0.04 -15.14
CA ASN A 306 -30.50 -1.12 -15.84
C ASN A 306 -31.94 -1.49 -15.39
N GLU A 307 -32.34 -1.07 -14.19
CA GLU A 307 -33.73 -1.13 -13.72
C GLU A 307 -34.59 0.04 -14.24
N GLY A 308 -34.00 0.99 -14.98
CA GLY A 308 -34.69 2.17 -15.50
C GLY A 308 -34.95 3.24 -14.42
N GLU A 309 -34.19 3.23 -13.33
CA GLU A 309 -34.29 4.24 -12.30
C GLU A 309 -33.58 5.53 -12.69
N SER A 310 -34.10 6.67 -12.24
CA SER A 310 -33.50 8.00 -12.48
C SER A 310 -32.65 8.49 -11.30
N THR A 311 -32.26 7.60 -10.38
CA THR A 311 -31.49 7.95 -9.17
C THR A 311 -30.09 8.44 -9.54
N TYR A 312 -29.48 7.82 -10.55
CA TYR A 312 -28.17 8.18 -11.05
C TYR A 312 -28.25 8.62 -12.51
N ASN A 313 -27.34 9.48 -12.93
CA ASN A 313 -27.24 9.92 -14.32
C ASN A 313 -26.34 8.96 -15.14
N LEU A 314 -26.79 8.64 -16.35
CA LEU A 314 -26.04 7.82 -17.31
C LEU A 314 -24.68 8.45 -17.67
N GLU A 315 -24.61 9.76 -17.84
CA GLU A 315 -23.36 10.49 -18.15
C GLU A 315 -22.35 10.36 -17.00
N ASP A 316 -22.83 10.44 -15.76
CA ASP A 316 -21.99 10.28 -14.57
C ASP A 316 -21.43 8.85 -14.47
N ALA A 317 -22.25 7.84 -14.80
CA ALA A 317 -21.80 6.44 -14.85
C ALA A 317 -20.76 6.21 -15.96
N GLN A 318 -20.94 6.82 -17.14
CA GLN A 318 -19.97 6.79 -18.22
C GLN A 318 -18.64 7.47 -17.83
N ALA A 319 -18.71 8.64 -17.16
CA ALA A 319 -17.53 9.35 -16.67
C ALA A 319 -16.75 8.53 -15.63
N LEU A 320 -17.48 7.88 -14.70
CA LEU A 320 -16.88 7.00 -13.70
C LEU A 320 -16.19 5.80 -14.35
N LYS A 321 -16.80 5.19 -15.38
CA LYS A 321 -16.19 4.11 -16.17
C LYS A 321 -14.86 4.51 -16.81
N ILE A 322 -14.79 5.72 -17.38
CA ILE A 322 -13.55 6.26 -17.96
C ILE A 322 -12.49 6.45 -16.87
N LYS A 323 -12.89 6.94 -15.68
CA LYS A 323 -11.96 7.11 -14.55
C LYS A 323 -11.39 5.78 -14.07
N ILE A 324 -12.22 4.73 -13.97
CA ILE A 324 -11.79 3.35 -13.66
C ILE A 324 -10.76 2.86 -14.69
N GLY A 325 -11.02 3.07 -15.99
CA GLY A 325 -10.08 2.73 -17.06
C GLY A 325 -8.71 3.39 -16.90
N LYS A 326 -8.68 4.70 -16.61
CA LYS A 326 -7.44 5.45 -16.36
C LYS A 326 -6.66 4.93 -15.15
N LEU A 327 -7.36 4.52 -14.08
CA LEU A 327 -6.71 3.87 -12.93
C LEU A 327 -6.10 2.53 -13.33
N GLY A 328 -6.81 1.73 -14.14
CA GLY A 328 -6.28 0.49 -14.71
C GLY A 328 -4.99 0.68 -15.51
N GLU A 329 -4.93 1.69 -16.37
CA GLU A 329 -3.73 2.06 -17.12
C GLU A 329 -2.56 2.43 -16.20
N ASN A 330 -2.82 3.23 -15.16
CA ASN A 330 -1.80 3.60 -14.19
C ASN A 330 -1.26 2.39 -13.42
N ILE A 331 -2.12 1.44 -13.05
CA ILE A 331 -1.72 0.18 -12.40
C ILE A 331 -0.84 -0.65 -13.35
N ASP A 332 -1.24 -0.81 -14.61
CA ASP A 332 -0.46 -1.55 -15.61
C ASP A 332 0.93 -0.91 -15.81
N LEU A 333 0.99 0.41 -16.01
CA LEU A 333 2.22 1.17 -16.19
C LEU A 333 3.18 1.03 -15.01
N ILE A 334 2.70 1.14 -13.77
CA ILE A 334 3.56 0.99 -12.59
C ILE A 334 4.03 -0.46 -12.46
N SER A 335 3.13 -1.44 -12.65
CA SER A 335 3.51 -2.85 -12.57
C SER A 335 4.56 -3.24 -13.63
N GLN A 336 4.47 -2.66 -14.83
CA GLN A 336 5.47 -2.84 -15.88
C GLN A 336 6.81 -2.20 -15.52
N ARG A 337 6.80 -0.99 -14.92
CA ARG A 337 8.02 -0.33 -14.43
C ARG A 337 8.70 -1.14 -13.35
N ILE A 338 7.95 -1.72 -12.41
CA ILE A 338 8.47 -2.62 -11.38
C ILE A 338 9.13 -3.85 -12.03
N SER A 339 8.50 -4.46 -13.04
CA SER A 339 9.02 -5.66 -13.72
C SER A 339 10.40 -5.47 -14.36
N VAL A 340 10.75 -4.25 -14.77
CA VAL A 340 12.05 -3.95 -15.41
C VAL A 340 12.99 -3.16 -14.50
N LEU A 341 12.60 -2.92 -13.24
CA LEU A 341 13.38 -2.13 -12.32
C LEU A 341 14.74 -2.79 -12.03
N GLY A 342 15.82 -2.01 -12.10
CA GLY A 342 17.19 -2.50 -11.85
C GLY A 342 17.80 -3.31 -13.00
N THR A 343 17.02 -3.86 -13.93
CA THR A 343 17.53 -4.74 -15.01
C THR A 343 18.55 -4.09 -15.95
N ARG A 344 18.60 -2.76 -16.00
CA ARG A 344 19.56 -1.98 -16.82
C ARG A 344 20.78 -1.49 -16.02
N CYS A 345 20.86 -1.79 -14.73
CA CYS A 345 21.99 -1.39 -13.89
C CYS A 345 23.16 -2.34 -14.10
N VAL A 346 24.28 -1.80 -14.60
CA VAL A 346 25.50 -2.58 -14.89
C VAL A 346 26.32 -2.84 -13.61
N GLU A 347 26.27 -1.93 -12.64
CA GLU A 347 27.10 -1.99 -11.43
C GLU A 347 26.54 -2.92 -10.35
N ASN A 348 25.21 -3.00 -10.23
CA ASN A 348 24.52 -3.86 -9.28
C ASN A 348 23.23 -4.41 -9.92
N PRO A 349 23.30 -5.49 -10.71
CA PRO A 349 22.11 -6.11 -11.27
C PRO A 349 21.23 -6.72 -10.17
N PRO A 350 19.90 -6.73 -10.34
CA PRO A 350 18.97 -7.28 -9.36
C PRO A 350 19.22 -8.78 -9.15
N GLN A 351 19.09 -9.22 -7.90
CA GLN A 351 19.23 -10.65 -7.56
C GLN A 351 18.06 -11.45 -8.14
N GLU A 352 18.27 -12.77 -8.34
CA GLU A 352 17.22 -13.66 -8.88
C GLU A 352 15.93 -13.62 -8.04
N GLN A 353 16.05 -13.58 -6.70
CA GLN A 353 14.88 -13.44 -5.83
C GLN A 353 14.15 -12.08 -6.01
N GLU A 354 14.89 -11.01 -6.31
CA GLU A 354 14.33 -9.68 -6.53
C GLU A 354 13.55 -9.62 -7.86
N LEU A 355 14.10 -10.21 -8.93
CA LEU A 355 13.40 -10.38 -10.21
C LEU A 355 12.13 -11.21 -10.05
N ARG A 356 12.19 -12.30 -9.28
CA ARG A 356 11.01 -13.12 -8.98
C ARG A 356 9.93 -12.32 -8.24
N LEU A 357 10.32 -11.49 -7.26
CA LEU A 357 9.40 -10.59 -6.58
C LEU A 357 8.74 -9.60 -7.56
N HIS A 358 9.53 -8.95 -8.41
CA HIS A 358 9.00 -8.01 -9.41
C HIS A 358 7.99 -8.69 -10.36
N HIS A 359 8.27 -9.91 -10.79
CA HIS A 359 7.36 -10.69 -11.62
C HIS A 359 6.07 -11.06 -10.88
N MET A 360 6.14 -11.47 -9.61
CA MET A 360 4.95 -11.77 -8.80
C MET A 360 4.07 -10.52 -8.58
N VAL A 361 4.69 -9.36 -8.37
CA VAL A 361 3.96 -8.08 -8.27
C VAL A 361 3.23 -7.78 -9.59
N ARG A 362 3.90 -7.98 -10.74
CA ARG A 362 3.30 -7.82 -12.06
C ARG A 362 2.12 -8.78 -12.27
N LEU A 363 2.29 -10.05 -11.93
CA LEU A 363 1.22 -11.06 -12.05
C LEU A 363 0.00 -10.70 -11.19
N SER A 364 0.22 -10.27 -9.94
CA SER A 364 -0.86 -9.82 -9.05
C SER A 364 -1.62 -8.62 -9.62
N ALA A 365 -0.92 -7.65 -10.22
CA ALA A 365 -1.55 -6.50 -10.87
C ALA A 365 -2.36 -6.93 -12.10
N VAL A 366 -1.85 -7.83 -12.93
CA VAL A 366 -2.58 -8.35 -14.11
C VAL A 366 -3.85 -9.08 -13.69
N ASN A 367 -3.77 -9.94 -12.67
CA ASN A 367 -4.95 -10.68 -12.18
C ASN A 367 -6.01 -9.72 -11.66
N PHE A 368 -5.63 -8.71 -10.87
CA PHE A 368 -6.57 -7.67 -10.43
C PHE A 368 -7.26 -6.94 -11.60
N LEU A 369 -6.50 -6.56 -12.63
CA LEU A 369 -7.06 -5.90 -13.81
C LEU A 369 -8.05 -6.81 -14.56
N LYS A 370 -7.75 -8.11 -14.66
CA LYS A 370 -8.64 -9.11 -15.27
C LYS A 370 -9.93 -9.28 -14.45
N ASP A 371 -9.78 -9.48 -13.14
CA ASP A 371 -10.87 -9.91 -12.27
C ASP A 371 -11.81 -8.76 -11.89
N GLU A 372 -11.29 -7.54 -11.72
CA GLU A 372 -12.12 -6.39 -11.27
C GLU A 372 -12.43 -5.36 -12.35
N LEU A 373 -11.55 -5.14 -13.34
CA LEU A 373 -11.72 -4.06 -14.32
C LEU A 373 -12.25 -4.55 -15.67
N LEU A 374 -11.81 -5.72 -16.13
CA LEU A 374 -12.28 -6.30 -17.39
C LEU A 374 -13.60 -7.06 -17.25
N SER A 375 -14.02 -7.37 -16.03
CA SER A 375 -15.28 -8.03 -15.69
C SER A 375 -16.47 -7.06 -15.55
N ILE A 376 -16.23 -5.75 -15.68
CA ILE A 376 -17.26 -4.72 -15.50
C ILE A 376 -18.26 -4.76 -16.65
N GLN A 377 -19.55 -4.83 -16.30
CA GLN A 377 -20.67 -4.86 -17.25
C GLN A 377 -20.79 -3.57 -18.06
N SER A 378 -21.27 -3.67 -19.30
CA SER A 378 -21.57 -2.51 -20.15
C SER A 378 -22.84 -1.79 -19.70
N LEU A 379 -22.79 -0.46 -19.62
CA LEU A 379 -23.99 0.37 -19.43
C LEU A 379 -24.94 0.21 -20.63
N PRO A 380 -26.26 0.36 -20.43
CA PRO A 380 -27.22 0.46 -21.52
C PRO A 380 -26.88 1.67 -22.42
N SER A 381 -27.19 1.56 -23.71
CA SER A 381 -27.15 2.73 -24.61
C SER A 381 -28.21 3.75 -24.18
N THR A 382 -28.07 5.00 -24.64
CA THR A 382 -29.02 6.08 -24.32
C THR A 382 -30.44 5.70 -24.72
N GLU A 383 -30.61 5.15 -25.93
CA GLU A 383 -31.90 4.65 -26.44
C GLU A 383 -32.45 3.52 -25.58
N ARG A 384 -31.60 2.52 -25.26
CA ARG A 384 -32.02 1.38 -24.43
C ARG A 384 -32.40 1.81 -23.02
N TYR A 385 -31.72 2.81 -22.47
CA TYR A 385 -32.03 3.37 -21.17
C TYR A 385 -33.38 4.11 -21.18
N GLU A 386 -33.69 4.88 -22.23
CA GLU A 386 -35.01 5.50 -22.40
C GLU A 386 -36.13 4.45 -22.50
N GLU A 387 -35.89 3.34 -23.20
CA GLU A 387 -36.83 2.21 -23.24
C GLU A 387 -37.09 1.63 -21.85
N LEU A 388 -36.03 1.40 -21.07
CA LEU A 388 -36.12 0.86 -19.70
C LEU A 388 -36.87 1.82 -18.77
N GLN A 389 -36.63 3.12 -18.90
CA GLN A 389 -37.39 4.15 -18.16
C GLN A 389 -38.87 4.12 -18.52
N ASN A 390 -39.20 4.06 -19.81
CA ASN A 390 -40.57 3.98 -20.29
C ASN A 390 -41.28 2.69 -19.82
N GLU A 391 -40.57 1.57 -19.81
CA GLU A 391 -41.10 0.30 -19.31
C GLU A 391 -41.37 0.36 -17.81
N ARG A 392 -40.44 0.91 -17.03
CA ARG A 392 -40.61 1.12 -15.59
C ARG A 392 -41.79 2.06 -15.29
N GLN A 393 -41.92 3.16 -16.03
CA GLN A 393 -43.04 4.10 -15.90
C GLN A 393 -44.38 3.40 -16.12
N LYS A 394 -44.51 2.60 -17.18
CA LYS A 394 -45.72 1.79 -17.43
C LYS A 394 -46.01 0.79 -16.31
N ARG A 395 -44.98 0.12 -15.77
CA ARG A 395 -45.14 -0.81 -14.65
C ARG A 395 -45.63 -0.11 -13.37
N LEU A 396 -45.11 1.08 -13.09
CA LEU A 396 -45.55 1.91 -11.95
C LEU A 396 -46.98 2.40 -12.13
N GLU A 397 -47.33 2.92 -13.31
CA GLU A 397 -48.70 3.35 -13.63
C GLU A 397 -49.71 2.19 -13.51
N ALA A 398 -49.35 1.00 -14.01
CA ALA A 398 -50.19 -0.19 -13.86
C ALA A 398 -50.37 -0.60 -12.38
N ARG A 399 -49.31 -0.51 -11.56
CA ARG A 399 -49.40 -0.77 -10.11
C ARG A 399 -50.32 0.23 -9.42
N ILE A 400 -50.17 1.52 -9.70
CA ILE A 400 -51.02 2.58 -9.11
C ILE A 400 -52.48 2.42 -9.55
N ALA A 401 -52.72 2.09 -10.82
CA ALA A 401 -54.07 1.85 -11.33
C ALA A 401 -54.72 0.64 -10.64
N TYR A 402 -53.95 -0.44 -10.43
CA TYR A 402 -54.41 -1.64 -9.73
C TYR A 402 -54.72 -1.35 -8.25
N GLU A 403 -53.84 -0.63 -7.55
CA GLU A 403 -54.05 -0.20 -6.16
C GLU A 403 -55.32 0.67 -6.03
N ARG A 404 -55.49 1.64 -6.94
CA ARG A 404 -56.69 2.49 -6.99
C ARG A 404 -57.97 1.68 -7.25
N GLN A 405 -57.91 0.67 -8.12
CA GLN A 405 -59.03 -0.22 -8.39
C GLN A 405 -59.40 -1.05 -7.15
N LEU A 406 -58.40 -1.54 -6.42
CA LEU A 406 -58.59 -2.32 -5.20
C LEU A 406 -59.20 -1.47 -4.08
N GLU A 407 -58.76 -0.21 -3.93
CA GLU A 407 -59.36 0.76 -3.01
C GLU A 407 -60.82 1.10 -3.38
N GLU A 408 -61.12 1.24 -4.67
CA GLU A 408 -62.48 1.49 -5.16
C GLU A 408 -63.39 0.28 -4.89
N GLU A 409 -62.91 -0.94 -5.14
CA GLU A 409 -63.63 -2.17 -4.84
C GLU A 409 -63.88 -2.34 -3.33
N GLN A 410 -62.88 -2.06 -2.48
CA GLN A 410 -63.05 -2.04 -1.03
C GLN A 410 -64.07 -0.99 -0.59
N ARG A 411 -64.05 0.19 -1.21
CA ARG A 411 -65.01 1.26 -0.92
C ARG A 411 -66.42 0.84 -1.29
N GLU A 412 -66.63 0.24 -2.46
CA GLU A 412 -67.93 -0.26 -2.89
C GLU A 412 -68.43 -1.42 -2.00
N ARG A 413 -67.58 -2.40 -1.66
CA ARG A 413 -67.91 -3.45 -0.69
C ARG A 413 -68.28 -2.85 0.67
N SER A 414 -67.57 -1.82 1.14
CA SER A 414 -67.89 -1.12 2.39
C SER A 414 -69.23 -0.37 2.32
N LYS A 415 -69.59 0.21 1.16
CA LYS A 415 -70.88 0.85 0.94
C LYS A 415 -72.00 -0.19 0.90
N GLU A 416 -71.79 -1.34 0.27
CA GLU A 416 -72.73 -2.45 0.23
C GLU A 416 -72.95 -3.07 1.62
N GLN A 417 -71.89 -3.17 2.41
CA GLN A 417 -71.94 -3.65 3.79
C GLN A 417 -72.64 -2.64 4.71
N ARG A 418 -72.35 -1.33 4.57
CA ARG A 418 -73.15 -0.27 5.22
C ARG A 418 -74.62 -0.29 4.77
N LYS A 419 -74.91 -0.56 3.49
CA LYS A 419 -76.28 -0.66 2.98
C LYS A 419 -77.03 -1.86 3.58
N LYS A 420 -76.32 -2.95 3.88
CA LYS A 420 -76.85 -4.12 4.64
C LYS A 420 -76.96 -3.84 6.14
N GLU A 421 -76.05 -3.08 6.74
CA GLU A 421 -76.07 -2.69 8.15
C GLU A 421 -77.15 -1.63 8.44
N ILE A 422 -77.46 -0.72 7.50
CA ILE A 422 -78.55 0.28 7.61
C ILE A 422 -79.94 -0.37 7.70
N TRP A 423 -80.10 -1.64 7.30
CA TRP A 423 -81.35 -2.39 7.49
C TRP A 423 -81.50 -2.97 8.93
N ASN A 424 -80.44 -3.02 9.73
CA ASN A 424 -80.45 -3.58 11.09
C ASN A 424 -80.10 -2.49 12.13
N LEU A 425 -81.14 -1.75 12.51
CA LEU A 425 -81.37 -0.82 13.64
C LEU A 425 -80.22 -0.18 14.48
N GLU A 426 -80.38 1.14 14.64
CA GLU A 426 -80.11 2.09 15.75
C GLU A 426 -79.14 1.77 16.93
N VAL A 427 -78.44 2.87 17.31
CA VAL A 427 -77.83 3.29 18.61
C VAL A 427 -76.28 3.26 18.74
N SER A 428 -75.71 4.47 18.89
CA SER A 428 -74.32 4.92 19.21
C SER A 428 -73.81 4.47 20.62
N PRO A 429 -72.56 4.76 21.12
CA PRO A 429 -71.54 5.74 20.66
C PRO A 429 -70.02 5.38 20.76
N SER A 430 -69.25 6.18 20.02
CA SER A 430 -67.87 6.71 20.18
C SER A 430 -66.94 6.22 21.31
N THR A 431 -65.71 5.83 20.92
CA THR A 431 -64.47 6.01 21.70
C THR A 431 -63.30 6.39 20.78
N LYS A 432 -62.45 7.31 21.27
CA LYS A 432 -61.25 7.87 20.62
C LYS A 432 -60.06 6.94 20.80
N GLU A 433 -59.17 6.82 19.79
CA GLU A 433 -57.77 6.45 20.04
C GLU A 433 -56.80 6.91 18.94
N ASN A 434 -55.54 7.08 19.36
CA ASN A 434 -54.52 8.00 18.84
C ASN A 434 -53.77 7.53 17.59
N GLN A 435 -53.34 8.50 16.77
CA GLN A 435 -52.27 8.33 15.78
C GLN A 435 -50.90 8.21 16.46
N PRO A 436 -50.01 7.29 16.02
CA PRO A 436 -48.59 7.36 16.35
C PRO A 436 -47.85 8.25 15.34
N THR A 437 -47.16 9.27 15.86
CA THR A 437 -46.21 10.10 15.13
C THR A 437 -44.93 9.30 14.85
N VAL A 438 -44.55 9.12 13.59
CA VAL A 438 -43.24 8.56 13.21
C VAL A 438 -42.20 9.67 13.28
N VAL A 439 -41.22 9.51 14.17
CA VAL A 439 -40.04 10.37 14.33
C VAL A 439 -39.01 10.01 13.27
N LEU A 440 -38.65 10.96 12.40
CA LEU A 440 -37.55 10.81 11.44
C LEU A 440 -36.21 11.08 12.15
N ASN A 441 -35.43 10.02 12.40
CA ASN A 441 -34.07 10.12 12.92
C ASN A 441 -33.11 10.58 11.81
N GLN A 442 -32.60 11.82 11.92
CA GLN A 442 -31.47 12.30 11.12
C GLN A 442 -30.18 11.59 11.53
N SER A 443 -29.50 10.96 10.58
CA SER A 443 -28.13 10.48 10.75
C SER A 443 -27.16 11.32 9.92
N HIS A 444 -26.24 11.97 10.65
CA HIS A 444 -24.83 12.27 10.33
C HIS A 444 -24.55 12.94 8.98
N GLY A 445 -24.58 14.27 8.99
CA GLY A 445 -24.24 15.13 7.86
C GLY A 445 -22.75 15.20 7.55
N TRP A 446 -22.44 15.05 6.26
CA TRP A 446 -21.24 15.57 5.62
C TRP A 446 -21.40 17.09 5.39
N GLY A 447 -20.32 17.86 5.54
CA GLY A 447 -20.29 19.30 5.26
C GLY A 447 -19.21 19.65 4.23
N PRO A 448 -19.52 20.42 3.16
CA PRO A 448 -18.53 20.87 2.19
C PRO A 448 -17.62 21.96 2.76
N SER A 449 -16.35 21.96 2.34
CA SER A 449 -15.34 22.94 2.76
C SER A 449 -15.68 24.35 2.25
N THR A 450 -15.69 25.30 3.17
CA THR A 450 -15.87 26.74 2.95
C THR A 450 -14.82 27.29 1.98
N VAL A 451 -15.20 27.43 0.71
CA VAL A 451 -14.55 28.36 -0.20
C VAL A 451 -15.63 29.27 -0.74
N THR A 452 -15.77 30.43 -0.11
CA THR A 452 -16.69 31.51 -0.50
C THR A 452 -16.24 32.12 -1.83
N PRO A 453 -17.00 32.05 -2.92
CA PRO A 453 -16.77 32.90 -4.08
C PRO A 453 -17.45 34.25 -3.82
N MET A 454 -16.68 35.34 -3.90
CA MET A 454 -17.22 36.71 -3.83
C MET A 454 -17.98 37.11 -5.12
N MET A 455 -19.18 37.68 -4.94
CA MET A 455 -19.99 38.56 -5.84
C MET A 455 -20.85 37.92 -6.96
N PRO A 456 -21.92 38.60 -7.47
CA PRO A 456 -22.68 39.77 -6.99
C PRO A 456 -24.15 39.43 -6.60
N SER A 457 -24.79 40.31 -5.81
CA SER A 457 -26.15 40.14 -5.28
C SER A 457 -27.24 40.10 -6.37
N SER A 458 -27.82 38.91 -6.62
CA SER A 458 -29.13 38.79 -7.27
C SER A 458 -30.22 38.56 -6.23
N MET A 459 -31.30 39.32 -6.32
CA MET A 459 -32.32 39.61 -5.30
C MET A 459 -33.27 38.46 -4.89
N ASP A 460 -32.89 37.19 -4.98
CA ASP A 460 -33.77 36.07 -4.58
C ASP A 460 -33.01 34.97 -3.81
N PRO A 461 -33.32 34.74 -2.52
CA PRO A 461 -32.65 33.73 -1.70
C PRO A 461 -32.79 32.31 -2.25
N ILE A 462 -33.86 32.01 -3.00
CA ILE A 462 -34.07 30.69 -3.62
C ILE A 462 -33.11 30.51 -4.79
N ILE A 463 -32.87 31.55 -5.60
CA ILE A 463 -31.92 31.50 -6.73
C ILE A 463 -30.48 31.34 -6.21
N GLU A 464 -30.13 32.00 -5.11
CA GLU A 464 -28.83 31.83 -4.44
C GLU A 464 -28.66 30.39 -3.94
N GLN A 465 -29.69 29.82 -3.31
CA GLN A 465 -29.66 28.43 -2.85
C GLN A 465 -29.53 27.43 -4.02
N MET A 466 -30.20 27.67 -5.15
CA MET A 466 -30.00 26.88 -6.38
C MET A 466 -28.55 26.97 -6.89
N SER A 467 -27.95 28.16 -6.86
CA SER A 467 -26.55 28.37 -7.25
C SER A 467 -25.59 27.60 -6.35
N ASN A 468 -25.81 27.64 -5.03
CA ASN A 468 -25.02 26.92 -4.04
C ASN A 468 -25.13 25.40 -4.23
N LEU A 469 -26.35 24.87 -4.43
CA LEU A 469 -26.56 23.45 -4.73
C LEU A 469 -25.82 23.02 -6.01
N ARG A 470 -25.85 23.83 -7.08
CA ARG A 470 -25.09 23.55 -8.31
C ARG A 470 -23.58 23.49 -8.06
N ALA A 471 -23.04 24.38 -7.21
CA ALA A 471 -21.63 24.35 -6.84
C ALA A 471 -21.28 23.06 -6.05
N TYR A 472 -22.12 22.66 -5.10
CA TYR A 472 -21.91 21.42 -4.34
C TYR A 472 -22.03 20.16 -5.19
N ILE A 473 -22.98 20.11 -6.15
CA ILE A 473 -23.08 19.01 -7.11
C ILE A 473 -21.78 18.90 -7.91
N LYS A 474 -21.24 20.03 -8.39
CA LYS A 474 -19.98 20.04 -9.13
C LYS A 474 -18.81 19.51 -8.29
N GLN A 475 -18.75 19.88 -7.02
CA GLN A 475 -17.72 19.38 -6.09
C GLN A 475 -17.88 17.88 -5.80
N ALA A 476 -19.11 17.43 -5.51
CA ALA A 476 -19.39 16.02 -5.26
C ALA A 476 -19.07 15.14 -6.47
N ARG A 477 -19.35 15.60 -7.70
CA ARG A 477 -18.90 14.94 -8.94
C ARG A 477 -17.38 14.85 -9.05
N ALA A 478 -16.66 15.93 -8.74
CA ALA A 478 -15.19 15.93 -8.76
C ALA A 478 -14.60 14.92 -7.75
N ASP A 479 -15.25 14.77 -6.60
CA ASP A 479 -14.89 13.82 -5.55
C ASP A 479 -15.42 12.39 -5.80
N CYS A 480 -16.12 12.14 -6.91
CA CYS A 480 -16.79 10.87 -7.24
C CYS A 480 -17.77 10.37 -6.16
N ARG A 481 -18.44 11.31 -5.50
CA ARG A 481 -19.43 11.08 -4.46
C ARG A 481 -20.83 11.13 -5.03
N TYR A 482 -21.16 10.09 -5.79
CA TYR A 482 -22.35 10.06 -6.63
C TYR A 482 -23.66 9.84 -5.85
N ASP A 483 -23.61 9.26 -4.65
CA ASP A 483 -24.77 9.19 -3.75
C ASP A 483 -25.18 10.59 -3.27
N GLU A 484 -24.19 11.43 -2.94
CA GLU A 484 -24.40 12.83 -2.60
C GLU A 484 -24.83 13.66 -3.82
N VAL A 485 -24.29 13.38 -5.01
CA VAL A 485 -24.77 14.00 -6.26
C VAL A 485 -26.24 13.71 -6.47
N ALA A 486 -26.67 12.45 -6.41
CA ALA A 486 -28.06 12.05 -6.56
C ALA A 486 -28.99 12.79 -5.58
N THR A 487 -28.57 12.89 -4.31
CA THR A 487 -29.31 13.61 -3.26
C THR A 487 -29.41 15.11 -3.56
N LEU A 488 -28.28 15.74 -3.93
CA LEU A 488 -28.24 17.18 -4.22
C LEU A 488 -29.02 17.53 -5.49
N GLU A 489 -29.03 16.65 -6.49
CA GLU A 489 -29.82 16.83 -7.71
C GLU A 489 -31.32 16.70 -7.44
N SER A 490 -31.74 15.76 -6.59
CA SER A 490 -33.12 15.67 -6.12
C SER A 490 -33.55 16.96 -5.44
N ASN A 491 -32.74 17.44 -4.48
CA ASN A 491 -32.99 18.70 -3.78
C ASN A 491 -33.07 19.90 -4.73
N LEU A 492 -32.19 19.96 -5.74
CA LEU A 492 -32.20 21.02 -6.74
C LEU A 492 -33.47 20.98 -7.59
N LYS A 493 -33.93 19.79 -7.98
CA LYS A 493 -35.16 19.60 -8.76
C LYS A 493 -36.41 19.99 -7.96
N GLU A 494 -36.45 19.65 -6.67
CA GLU A 494 -37.51 20.07 -5.75
C GLU A 494 -37.53 21.59 -5.60
N LEU A 495 -36.38 22.22 -5.37
CA LEU A 495 -36.25 23.67 -5.24
C LEU A 495 -36.66 24.40 -6.53
N GLN A 496 -36.29 23.87 -7.70
CA GLN A 496 -36.71 24.38 -9.01
C GLN A 496 -38.23 24.28 -9.21
N SER A 497 -38.82 23.15 -8.82
CA SER A 497 -40.26 22.94 -8.92
C SER A 497 -41.02 23.90 -8.01
N ALA A 498 -40.56 24.07 -6.76
CA ALA A 498 -41.14 25.01 -5.81
C ALA A 498 -41.04 26.47 -6.29
N TYR A 499 -39.88 26.87 -6.82
CA TYR A 499 -39.68 28.19 -7.39
C TYR A 499 -40.61 28.46 -8.58
N PHE A 500 -40.78 27.48 -9.48
CA PHE A 500 -41.67 27.61 -10.62
C PHE A 500 -43.14 27.74 -10.20
N THR A 501 -43.57 26.99 -9.16
CA THR A 501 -44.91 27.13 -8.57
C THR A 501 -45.12 28.50 -7.94
N MET A 502 -44.16 29.03 -7.17
CA MET A 502 -44.26 30.37 -6.57
C MET A 502 -44.33 31.48 -7.62
N LYS A 503 -43.59 31.33 -8.73
CA LYS A 503 -43.61 32.31 -9.82
C LYS A 503 -44.92 32.26 -10.62
N GLN A 504 -45.52 31.09 -10.75
CA GLN A 504 -46.85 30.95 -11.36
C GLN A 504 -47.93 31.54 -10.47
N SER A 505 -47.91 31.30 -9.15
CA SER A 505 -48.90 31.87 -8.23
C SER A 505 -48.85 33.39 -8.20
N ASN A 506 -47.66 34.00 -8.23
CA ASN A 506 -47.51 35.46 -8.27
C ASN A 506 -47.94 36.08 -9.60
N ASN A 507 -47.95 35.32 -10.71
CA ASN A 507 -48.43 35.80 -12.01
C ASN A 507 -49.94 35.59 -12.21
N SER A 508 -50.62 34.83 -11.33
CA SER A 508 -52.07 34.62 -11.36
C SER A 508 -52.86 35.54 -10.43
N ASP A 509 -52.15 36.36 -9.64
CA ASP A 509 -52.72 37.38 -8.73
C ASP A 509 -52.55 38.84 -9.25
N GLU A 510 -52.03 39.03 -10.48
CA GLU A 510 -52.11 40.27 -11.29
C GLU A 510 -53.16 40.10 -12.39
#